data_AF-A0A6P0NM90-F1
#
_entry.id   AF-A0A6P0NM90-F1
#
_cell.length_a   1.000
_cell.length_b   1.000
_cell.length_c   1.000
_cell.angle_alpha   90.00
_cell.angle_beta   90.00
_cell.angle_gamma   90.00
#
_symmetry.space_group_name_H-M   'P 1'
#
loop_
_entity.id
_entity.type
_entity.pdbx_description
1 polymer ?
#
loop_
_entity_poly.entity_id
_entity_poly.type
_entity_poly.pdbx_seq_one_letter_code
_entity_poly.pdbx_strand_id
1 'polypeptide(L)' 'MAKYHRNRSVLNQQCLERRIRSVRGSVASANPILEQELRAWQDERNASQAKVHWRFSTADTRIKLHHLYPQF' A
#
# COMPACT_ATOMS: atom_id res chain seq x y z
N MET A 1 -0.35 -20.50 -22.65
CA MET A 1 -0.76 -19.10 -22.40
C MET A 1 -0.83 -18.86 -20.89
N ALA A 2 0.29 -18.54 -20.24
CA ALA A 2 0.33 -18.31 -18.80
C ALA A 2 -0.36 -16.98 -18.47
N LYS A 3 -1.50 -17.04 -17.78
CA LYS A 3 -2.19 -15.86 -17.27
C LYS A 3 -1.35 -15.29 -16.12
N TYR A 4 -0.64 -14.19 -16.39
CA TYR A 4 0.11 -13.47 -15.38
C TYR A 4 -0.89 -12.86 -14.39
N HIS A 5 -1.08 -13.48 -13.22
CA HIS A 5 -1.87 -12.88 -12.15
C HIS A 5 -1.07 -11.69 -11.60
N ARG A 6 -1.40 -10.49 -12.08
CA ARG A 6 -0.82 -9.24 -11.58
C ARG A 6 -1.31 -9.04 -10.14
N ASN A 7 -0.48 -9.40 -9.16
CA ASN A 7 -0.73 -9.08 -7.75
C ASN A 7 -0.76 -7.54 -7.59
N ARG A 8 -1.97 -6.98 -7.48
CA ARG A 8 -2.17 -5.56 -7.19
C ARG A 8 -2.02 -5.36 -5.69
N SER A 9 -1.23 -4.37 -5.28
CA SER A 9 -1.16 -3.98 -3.86
C SER A 9 -2.54 -3.51 -3.38
N VAL A 10 -2.77 -3.61 -2.07
CA VAL A 10 -4.01 -3.18 -1.42
C VAL A 10 -4.37 -1.73 -1.75
N LEU A 11 -3.38 -0.83 -1.77
CA LEU A 11 -3.56 0.55 -2.18
C LEU A 11 -4.07 0.67 -3.63
N ASN A 12 -3.50 -0.13 -4.55
CA ASN A 12 -3.95 -0.15 -5.94
C ASN A 12 -5.36 -0.71 -6.10
N GLN A 13 -5.76 -1.66 -5.26
CA GLN A 13 -7.10 -2.24 -5.31
C GLN A 13 -8.16 -1.30 -4.74
N GLN A 14 -7.81 -0.54 -3.69
CA GLN A 14 -8.83 0.17 -2.90
C GLN A 14 -8.87 1.67 -3.15
N CYS A 15 -7.73 2.28 -3.48
CA CYS A 15 -7.66 3.72 -3.73
C CYS A 15 -7.45 4.01 -5.22
N LEU A 16 -6.52 3.27 -5.87
CA LEU A 16 -6.04 3.61 -7.22
C LEU A 16 -6.60 2.71 -8.34
N GLU A 17 -7.65 1.93 -8.06
CA GLU A 17 -8.25 1.05 -9.08
C GLU A 17 -8.91 1.86 -10.20
N ARG A 18 -9.45 3.03 -9.85
CA ARG A 18 -9.96 3.99 -10.83
C ARG A 18 -8.83 4.77 -11.47
N ARG A 19 -9.00 5.09 -12.76
CA ARG A 19 -8.02 5.87 -13.51
C ARG A 19 -8.05 7.33 -13.06
N ILE A 20 -7.19 7.68 -12.10
CA ILE A 20 -6.91 9.07 -11.76
C ILE A 20 -6.05 9.64 -12.89
N ARG A 21 -6.58 10.61 -13.63
CA ARG A 21 -5.87 11.24 -14.75
C ARG A 21 -4.73 12.08 -14.18
N SER A 22 -3.54 11.48 -14.02
CA SER A 22 -2.32 12.19 -13.61
C SER A 22 -1.34 12.32 -14.78
N VAL A 23 -0.74 13.50 -14.91
CA VAL A 23 0.14 13.93 -15.99
C VAL A 23 1.45 13.12 -16.00
N ARG A 24 1.99 12.93 -17.21
CA ARG A 24 3.26 12.28 -17.50
C ARG A 24 4.41 12.97 -16.75
N GLY A 25 5.01 12.28 -15.79
CA GLY A 25 6.18 12.73 -15.03
C GLY A 25 6.17 12.08 -13.65
N SER A 26 7.34 11.67 -13.17
CA SER A 26 7.64 11.11 -11.84
C SER A 26 6.53 11.28 -10.77
N VAL A 27 6.16 10.18 -10.13
CA VAL A 27 5.18 10.04 -9.02
C VAL A 27 5.51 10.87 -7.76
N ALA A 28 6.54 11.73 -7.83
CA ALA A 28 6.97 12.63 -6.79
C ALA A 28 6.74 14.14 -7.11
N SER A 29 6.27 14.50 -8.31
CA SER A 29 5.82 15.88 -8.59
C SER A 29 4.31 15.98 -8.38
N ALA A 30 3.97 16.46 -7.20
CA ALA A 30 2.66 16.78 -6.63
C ALA A 30 1.50 16.83 -7.65
N ASN A 31 0.75 15.73 -7.76
CA ASN A 31 -0.63 15.78 -8.22
C ASN A 31 -1.52 15.98 -6.98
N PRO A 32 -2.11 17.18 -6.77
CA PRO A 32 -2.88 17.48 -5.58
C PRO A 32 -4.10 16.57 -5.42
N ILE A 33 -4.68 16.10 -6.52
CA ILE A 33 -5.80 15.14 -6.50
C ILE A 33 -5.32 13.79 -5.98
N LEU A 34 -4.16 13.32 -6.43
CA LEU A 34 -3.59 12.05 -5.96
C LEU A 34 -3.26 12.11 -4.47
N GLU A 35 -2.64 13.20 -4.01
CA GLU A 35 -2.33 13.38 -2.59
C GLU A 35 -3.58 13.42 -1.71
N GLN A 36 -4.62 14.12 -2.16
CA GLN A 36 -5.89 14.18 -1.43
C GLN A 36 -6.55 12.79 -1.32
N GLU A 37 -6.59 12.03 -2.40
CA GLU A 37 -7.13 10.66 -2.41
C GLU A 37 -6.34 9.72 -1.51
N LEU A 38 -5.00 9.80 -1.56
CA LEU A 38 -4.12 9.00 -0.70
C LEU A 38 -4.32 9.33 0.78
N ARG A 39 -4.42 10.62 1.13
CA ARG A 39 -4.69 11.06 2.51
C ARG A 39 -6.04 10.55 3.00
N ALA A 40 -7.10 10.79 2.23
CA ALA A 40 -8.45 10.34 2.58
C ALA A 40 -8.52 8.82 2.78
N TRP A 41 -7.91 8.05 1.86
CA TRP A 41 -7.84 6.59 1.98
C TRP A 41 -7.02 6.15 3.19
N GLN A 42 -5.89 6.80 3.46
CA GLN A 42 -5.03 6.48 4.60
C GLN A 42 -5.74 6.73 5.93
N ASP A 43 -6.48 7.83 6.04
CA ASP A 43 -7.26 8.20 7.23
C ASP A 43 -8.40 7.21 7.46
N GLU A 44 -9.18 6.89 6.42
CA GLU A 44 -10.25 5.89 6.50
C GLU A 44 -9.70 4.51 6.90
N ARG A 45 -8.58 4.09 6.29
CA ARG A 45 -7.97 2.80 6.61
C ARG A 45 -7.44 2.74 8.02
N ASN A 46 -6.80 3.80 8.49
CA ASN A 46 -6.30 3.87 9.86
C ASN A 46 -7.45 3.89 10.86
N ALA A 47 -8.53 4.62 10.57
CA ALA A 47 -9.75 4.64 11.37
C ALA A 47 -10.44 3.27 11.42
N SER A 48 -10.42 2.50 10.31
CA SER A 48 -10.95 1.14 10.27
C SER A 48 -10.19 0.15 11.15
N GLN A 49 -8.99 0.53 11.63
CA GLN A 49 -8.11 -0.28 12.48
C GLN A 49 -7.97 -1.72 11.97
N ALA A 50 -7.86 -1.90 10.64
CA ALA A 50 -7.77 -3.22 10.03
C ALA A 50 -6.62 -4.02 10.68
N LYS A 51 -6.98 -5.06 11.44
CA LYS A 51 -6.01 -5.88 12.18
C LYS A 51 -5.45 -6.95 11.28
N VAL A 52 -4.13 -7.06 11.25
CA VAL A 52 -3.45 -8.22 10.66
C VAL A 52 -3.36 -9.30 11.73
N HIS A 53 -4.00 -10.44 11.48
CA HIS A 53 -3.88 -11.62 12.35
C HIS A 53 -2.56 -12.33 12.07
N TRP A 54 -1.53 -11.95 12.81
CA TRP A 54 -0.23 -12.60 12.73
C TRP A 54 -0.33 -14.04 13.25
N ARG A 55 0.22 -14.98 12.49
CA ARG A 55 0.30 -16.41 12.86
C ARG A 55 1.60 -16.75 13.57
N PHE A 56 2.26 -15.76 14.16
CA PHE A 56 3.56 -15.93 14.83
C PHE A 56 3.64 -15.07 16.09
N SER A 57 4.53 -15.47 16.99
CA SER A 57 4.72 -14.78 18.26
C SER A 57 5.48 -13.46 18.08
N THR A 58 5.35 -12.56 19.05
CA THR A 58 6.14 -11.32 19.09
C THR A 58 7.65 -11.61 19.05
N ALA A 59 8.09 -12.72 19.67
CA ALA A 59 9.50 -13.14 19.66
C ALA A 59 10.00 -13.47 18.24
N ASP A 60 9.17 -14.10 17.41
CA ASP A 60 9.54 -14.47 16.03
C ASP A 60 9.44 -13.31 15.04
N THR A 61 8.86 -12.19 15.45
CA THR A 61 8.46 -11.10 14.55
C THR A 61 9.65 -10.52 13.81
N ARG A 62 10.77 -10.30 14.49
CA ARG A 62 11.96 -9.68 13.89
C ARG A 62 12.64 -10.57 12.84
N ILE A 63 12.52 -11.88 12.99
CA ILE A 63 13.04 -12.87 12.03
C ILE A 63 12.09 -12.94 10.83
N LYS A 64 10.79 -13.11 11.07
CA LYS A 64 9.78 -13.28 10.01
C LYS A 64 9.53 -12.00 9.19
N LEU A 65 9.70 -10.83 9.81
CA LEU A 65 9.51 -9.52 9.18
C LEU A 65 10.83 -8.78 8.92
N HIS A 66 11.96 -9.48 8.86
CA HIS A 66 13.27 -8.83 8.66
C HIS A 66 13.30 -7.88 7.45
N HIS A 67 12.62 -8.25 6.36
CA HIS A 67 12.50 -7.44 5.14
C HIS A 67 11.79 -6.09 5.31
N LEU A 68 11.07 -5.87 6.43
CA LEU A 68 10.44 -4.58 6.74
C LEU A 68 11.39 -3.60 7.42
N TYR A 69 12.55 -4.06 7.90
CA TYR A 69 13.51 -3.22 8.59
C TYR A 69 14.60 -2.73 7.63
N PRO A 70 15.10 -1.48 7.79
CA PRO A 70 16.21 -0.98 6.99
C PRO A 70 17.46 -1.85 7.15
N GLN A 71 18.11 -2.16 6.03
CA GLN A 71 19.45 -2.74 6.01
C GLN A 71 20.44 -1.57 5.90
N PHE A 72 21.23 -1.36 6.94
CA PHE A 72 22.31 -0.37 6.98
C PHE A 72 23.65 -1.02 6.65
#